data_AF-A0A5C6M3A4-F1
#
_entry.id   AF-A0A5C6M3A4-F1
#
_cell.length_a   1.000
_cell.length_b   1.000
_cell.length_c   1.000
_cell.angle_alpha   90.00
_cell.angle_beta   90.00
_cell.angle_gamma   90.00
#
_symmetry.space_group_name_H-M   'P 1'
#
loop_
_entity.id
_entity.type
_entity.pdbx_description
1 polymer ?
#
loop_
_entity_poly.entity_id
_entity_poly.type
_entity_poly.pdbx_seq_one_letter_code
_entity_poly.pdbx_strand_id
1 'polypeptide(L)'
;LLASGGVRFAPEAVYSYRKGLSGALSGTRSRKSMLSALRTTQQGCRLLLLREDSSRIRRLCADRYQRWAFDFFPEHPDLADAAERAATELGGSSVEFTGGWAGRTVSRLIGWRNTRRLQSLAVRAGWGQVRRLKRWWRLRRLA
;
A
#
# COMPACT_ATOMS: atom_id res chain seq x y z
N LEU A 1 -10.12 -14.08 10.83
CA LEU A 1 -10.79 -13.94 12.14
C LEU A 1 -12.29 -14.04 12.02
N LEU A 2 -12.95 -13.22 11.20
CA LEU A 2 -14.42 -13.23 11.05
C LEU A 2 -15.03 -14.60 10.70
N ALA A 3 -14.32 -15.41 9.90
CA ALA A 3 -14.72 -16.76 9.52
C ALA A 3 -13.98 -17.87 10.31
N SER A 4 -13.34 -17.53 11.44
CA SER A 4 -12.64 -18.49 12.31
C SER A 4 -13.51 -18.85 13.50
N GLY A 5 -13.36 -20.07 14.04
CA GLY A 5 -13.98 -20.47 15.32
C GLY A 5 -13.38 -19.80 16.56
N GLY A 6 -12.35 -18.96 16.40
CA GLY A 6 -11.72 -18.20 17.48
C GLY A 6 -10.23 -17.92 17.22
N VAL A 7 -9.57 -17.34 18.24
CA VAL A 7 -8.11 -17.20 18.31
C VAL A 7 -7.65 -18.00 19.52
N ARG A 8 -6.62 -18.84 19.34
CA ARG A 8 -5.97 -19.57 20.43
C ARG A 8 -4.61 -18.96 20.72
N PHE A 9 -4.35 -18.68 21.99
CA PHE A 9 -3.05 -18.22 22.45
C PHE A 9 -2.09 -19.40 22.58
N ALA A 10 -0.84 -19.21 22.15
CA ALA A 10 0.22 -20.21 22.25
C ALA A 10 1.36 -19.62 23.08
N PRO A 11 1.44 -19.93 24.40
CA PRO A 11 2.35 -19.25 25.33
C PRO A 11 3.83 -19.44 24.97
N GLU A 12 4.19 -20.61 24.45
CA GLU A 12 5.57 -20.95 24.08
C GLU A 12 5.92 -20.58 22.63
N ALA A 13 5.03 -19.88 21.92
CA ALA A 13 5.28 -19.52 20.53
C ALA A 13 6.30 -18.37 20.43
N VAL A 14 7.43 -18.64 19.79
CA VAL A 14 8.42 -17.60 19.48
C VAL A 14 8.10 -16.95 18.13
N TYR A 15 7.79 -15.65 18.16
CA TYR A 15 7.60 -14.86 16.93
C TYR A 15 8.92 -14.21 16.51
N SER A 16 9.51 -14.67 15.40
CA SER A 16 10.75 -14.09 14.85
C SER A 16 10.52 -13.53 13.44
N TYR A 17 10.90 -12.28 13.22
CA TYR A 17 10.82 -11.66 11.90
C TYR A 17 12.02 -12.06 11.04
N ARG A 18 11.77 -12.72 9.91
CA ARG A 18 12.81 -13.08 8.95
C ARG A 18 13.14 -11.88 8.07
N LYS A 19 14.36 -11.35 8.19
CA LYS A 19 14.86 -10.20 7.41
C LYS A 19 15.97 -10.65 6.47
N GLY A 20 16.02 -10.05 5.28
CA GLY A 20 17.13 -10.26 4.33
C GLY A 20 17.03 -11.54 3.47
N LEU A 21 15.89 -12.23 3.46
CA LEU A 21 15.69 -13.40 2.61
C LEU A 21 15.43 -13.00 1.16
N SER A 22 16.19 -13.61 0.23
CA SER A 22 15.92 -13.52 -1.20
C SER A 22 14.58 -14.18 -1.53
N GLY A 23 13.77 -13.56 -2.40
CA GLY A 23 12.45 -14.09 -2.76
C GLY A 23 11.36 -13.92 -1.70
N ALA A 24 11.61 -13.17 -0.62
CA ALA A 24 10.57 -12.90 0.38
C ALA A 24 9.37 -12.18 -0.23
N LEU A 25 8.16 -12.66 0.10
CA LEU A 25 6.91 -12.08 -0.41
C LEU A 25 6.75 -10.61 0.00
N SER A 26 7.22 -10.25 1.20
CA SER A 26 7.12 -8.88 1.74
C SER A 26 7.88 -7.83 0.93
N GLY A 27 8.89 -8.23 0.15
CA GLY A 27 9.61 -7.35 -0.77
C GLY A 27 9.17 -7.47 -2.23
N THR A 28 8.34 -8.46 -2.56
CA THR A 28 8.02 -8.81 -3.94
C THR A 28 6.88 -7.95 -4.47
N ARG A 29 7.15 -7.22 -5.55
CA ARG A 29 6.17 -6.35 -6.25
C ARG A 29 5.81 -6.85 -7.64
N SER A 30 5.92 -8.16 -7.86
CA SER A 30 5.51 -8.78 -9.12
C SER A 30 4.02 -8.58 -9.38
N ARG A 31 3.61 -8.58 -10.65
CA ARG A 31 2.20 -8.50 -11.04
C ARG A 31 1.34 -9.57 -10.34
N LYS A 32 1.85 -10.81 -10.26
CA LYS A 32 1.18 -11.92 -9.56
C LYS A 32 0.93 -11.60 -8.09
N SER A 33 1.94 -11.04 -7.40
CA SER A 33 1.82 -10.65 -5.99
C SER A 33 0.82 -9.51 -5.79
N MET A 34 0.82 -8.51 -6.67
CA MET A 34 -0.11 -7.37 -6.59
C MET A 34 -1.56 -7.78 -6.90
N LEU A 35 -1.77 -8.63 -7.90
CA LEU A 35 -3.09 -9.23 -8.18
C LEU A 35 -3.59 -10.06 -7.00
N SER A 36 -2.72 -10.86 -6.38
CA SER A 36 -3.07 -11.63 -5.18
C SER A 36 -3.50 -10.69 -4.04
N ALA A 37 -2.77 -9.59 -3.83
CA ALA A 37 -3.10 -8.61 -2.79
C ALA A 37 -4.48 -7.95 -3.01
N LEU A 38 -4.81 -7.62 -4.26
CA LEU A 38 -6.14 -7.11 -4.62
C LEU A 38 -7.23 -8.15 -4.33
N ARG A 39 -7.04 -9.40 -4.76
CA ARG A 39 -8.02 -10.49 -4.56
C ARG A 39 -8.25 -10.81 -3.08
N THR A 40 -7.19 -10.88 -2.27
CA THR A 40 -7.32 -11.07 -0.83
C THR A 40 -8.11 -9.94 -0.19
N THR A 41 -7.88 -8.70 -0.63
CA THR A 41 -8.62 -7.54 -0.14
C THR A 41 -10.10 -7.61 -0.54
N GLN A 42 -10.40 -7.99 -1.78
CA GLN A 42 -11.78 -8.20 -2.24
C GLN A 42 -12.52 -9.23 -1.40
N GLN A 43 -11.91 -10.36 -1.11
CA GLN A 43 -12.49 -11.39 -0.25
C GLN A 43 -12.72 -10.88 1.18
N GLY A 44 -11.71 -10.20 1.76
CA GLY A 44 -11.81 -9.64 3.10
C GLY A 44 -12.92 -8.59 3.22
N CYS A 45 -12.97 -7.63 2.29
CA CYS A 45 -14.00 -6.60 2.25
C CYS A 45 -15.39 -7.19 2.05
N ARG A 46 -15.55 -8.18 1.16
CA ARG A 46 -16.82 -8.90 0.98
C ARG A 46 -17.31 -9.53 2.29
N LEU A 47 -16.43 -10.22 3.02
CA LEU A 47 -16.80 -10.85 4.29
C LEU A 47 -17.17 -9.82 5.36
N LEU A 48 -16.46 -8.70 5.43
CA LEU A 48 -16.79 -7.60 6.36
C LEU A 48 -18.17 -7.01 6.05
N LEU A 49 -18.44 -6.69 4.78
CA LEU A 49 -19.70 -6.09 4.35
C LEU A 49 -20.89 -7.05 4.50
N LEU A 50 -20.69 -8.35 4.29
CA LEU A 50 -21.71 -9.36 4.60
C LEU A 50 -22.07 -9.40 6.08
N ARG A 51 -21.12 -9.07 6.96
CA ARG A 51 -21.32 -9.10 8.42
C ARG A 51 -21.83 -7.79 8.98
N GLU A 52 -21.46 -6.68 8.36
CA GLU A 52 -21.88 -5.31 8.70
C GLU A 52 -21.67 -4.39 7.48
N ASP A 53 -22.76 -3.95 6.83
CA ASP A 53 -22.73 -2.94 5.76
C ASP A 53 -23.05 -1.54 6.29
N SER A 54 -22.23 -1.07 7.23
CA SER A 54 -22.31 0.29 7.76
C SER A 54 -21.42 1.25 6.96
N SER A 55 -21.74 2.55 6.99
CA SER A 55 -20.89 3.59 6.39
C SER A 55 -19.44 3.51 6.85
N ARG A 56 -19.21 3.13 8.11
CA ARG A 56 -17.89 2.89 8.70
C ARG A 56 -17.14 1.74 8.03
N ILE A 57 -17.77 0.58 7.83
CA ILE A 57 -17.12 -0.58 7.19
C ILE A 57 -16.91 -0.32 5.70
N ARG A 58 -17.87 0.30 5.01
CA ARG A 58 -17.73 0.72 3.61
C ARG A 58 -16.54 1.65 3.43
N ARG A 59 -16.41 2.69 4.28
CA ARG A 59 -15.27 3.61 4.24
C ARG A 59 -13.95 2.90 4.52
N LEU A 60 -13.90 2.00 5.52
CA LEU A 60 -12.71 1.21 5.82
C LEU A 60 -12.25 0.39 4.61
N CYS A 61 -13.20 -0.25 3.91
CA CYS A 61 -12.92 -1.02 2.71
C CYS A 61 -12.45 -0.12 1.55
N ALA A 62 -13.13 1.01 1.32
CA ALA A 62 -12.75 1.97 0.29
C ALA A 62 -11.34 2.53 0.53
N ASP A 63 -11.02 2.89 1.77
CA ASP A 63 -9.70 3.35 2.19
C ASP A 63 -8.60 2.30 1.96
N ARG A 64 -8.94 1.01 2.16
CA ARG A 64 -8.00 -0.07 1.87
C ARG A 64 -7.72 -0.20 0.38
N TYR A 65 -8.74 -0.11 -0.46
CA TYR A 65 -8.57 -0.11 -1.92
C TYR A 65 -7.80 1.11 -2.42
N GLN A 66 -8.08 2.30 -1.89
CA GLN A 66 -7.36 3.52 -2.27
C GLN A 66 -5.86 3.41 -2.02
N ARG A 67 -5.46 2.83 -0.87
CA ARG A 67 -4.05 2.54 -0.57
C ARG A 67 -3.43 1.59 -1.59
N TRP A 68 -4.18 0.58 -2.02
CA TRP A 68 -3.71 -0.31 -3.08
C TRP A 68 -3.56 0.39 -4.43
N ALA A 69 -4.45 1.31 -4.79
CA ALA A 69 -4.30 2.11 -6.00
C ALA A 69 -2.97 2.89 -6.01
N PHE A 70 -2.60 3.50 -4.88
CA PHE A 70 -1.32 4.19 -4.71
C PHE A 70 -0.09 3.27 -4.80
N ASP A 71 -0.26 2.02 -4.38
CA ASP A 71 0.79 1.00 -4.41
C ASP A 71 0.89 0.30 -5.77
N PHE A 72 -0.19 0.12 -6.51
CA PHE A 72 -0.15 -0.55 -7.81
C PHE A 72 0.34 0.36 -8.93
N PHE A 73 0.11 1.66 -8.80
CA PHE A 73 0.50 2.63 -9.80
C PHE A 73 1.92 3.19 -9.53
N PRO A 74 2.75 3.39 -10.56
CA PRO A 74 2.44 3.30 -12.00
C PRO A 74 2.63 1.93 -12.65
N GLU A 75 3.22 0.94 -11.96
CA GLU A 75 3.67 -0.31 -12.60
C GLU A 75 2.52 -1.21 -13.10
N HIS A 76 1.37 -1.17 -12.44
CA HIS A 76 0.18 -1.96 -12.76
C HIS A 76 -1.07 -1.07 -12.74
N PRO A 77 -1.23 -0.17 -13.75
CA PRO A 77 -2.30 0.82 -13.78
C PRO A 77 -3.68 0.17 -13.84
N ASP A 78 -3.82 -0.97 -14.51
CA ASP A 78 -5.08 -1.72 -14.59
C ASP A 78 -5.57 -2.21 -13.22
N LEU A 79 -4.65 -2.64 -12.35
CA LEU A 79 -4.97 -3.03 -10.97
C LEU A 79 -5.32 -1.80 -10.12
N ALA A 80 -4.63 -0.68 -10.35
CA ALA A 80 -4.93 0.57 -9.68
C ALA A 80 -6.34 1.07 -10.04
N ASP A 81 -6.71 1.03 -11.33
CA ASP A 81 -8.04 1.40 -11.80
C ASP A 81 -9.11 0.48 -11.19
N ALA A 82 -8.85 -0.83 -11.10
CA ALA A 82 -9.76 -1.77 -10.45
C ALA A 82 -9.95 -1.47 -8.95
N ALA A 83 -8.88 -1.10 -8.26
CA ALA A 83 -8.96 -0.71 -6.85
C ALA A 83 -9.74 0.60 -6.67
N GLU A 84 -9.50 1.62 -7.51
CA GLU A 84 -10.26 2.88 -7.41
C GLU A 84 -11.73 2.69 -7.74
N ARG A 85 -12.09 1.88 -8.75
CA ARG A 85 -13.50 1.53 -9.02
C ARG A 85 -14.17 0.91 -7.79
N ALA A 86 -13.53 -0.08 -7.17
CA ALA A 86 -14.04 -0.70 -5.95
C ALA A 86 -14.16 0.29 -4.79
N ALA A 87 -13.25 1.25 -4.65
CA ALA A 87 -13.35 2.31 -3.65
C ALA A 87 -14.54 3.24 -3.91
N THR A 88 -14.76 3.64 -5.17
CA THR A 88 -15.89 4.48 -5.57
C THR A 88 -17.24 3.79 -5.36
N GLU A 89 -17.36 2.51 -5.73
CA GLU A 89 -18.57 1.71 -5.49
C GLU A 89 -18.97 1.63 -4.00
N LEU A 90 -17.98 1.75 -3.10
CA LEU A 90 -18.20 1.76 -1.65
C LEU A 90 -18.52 3.15 -1.08
N GLY A 91 -18.65 4.19 -1.91
CA GLY A 91 -18.90 5.56 -1.49
C GLY A 91 -17.64 6.42 -1.33
N GLY A 92 -16.52 5.99 -1.94
CA GLY A 92 -15.26 6.72 -1.99
C GLY A 92 -14.37 6.55 -0.76
N SER A 93 -13.13 7.02 -0.88
CA SER A 93 -12.12 6.99 0.19
C SER A 93 -11.81 8.40 0.69
N SER A 94 -11.43 8.49 1.98
CA SER A 94 -10.88 9.71 2.59
C SER A 94 -9.35 9.69 2.70
N VAL A 95 -8.69 8.64 2.22
CA VAL A 95 -7.24 8.52 2.31
C VAL A 95 -6.58 9.38 1.24
N GLU A 96 -5.93 10.45 1.69
CA GLU A 96 -5.05 11.22 0.83
C GLU A 96 -3.79 10.42 0.48
N PHE A 97 -3.23 10.75 -0.69
CA PHE A 97 -1.96 10.21 -1.10
C PHE A 97 -0.85 10.60 -0.11
N THR A 98 -0.20 9.60 0.50
CA THR A 98 0.86 9.82 1.47
C THR A 98 2.23 9.85 0.77
N GLY A 99 2.85 11.03 0.82
CA GLY A 99 4.26 11.25 0.53
C GLY A 99 4.91 12.05 1.66
N GLY A 100 6.22 12.31 1.57
CA GLY A 100 6.84 13.36 2.39
C GLY A 100 6.13 14.71 2.20
N TRP A 101 6.46 15.72 2.99
CA TRP A 101 5.76 17.02 2.97
C TRP A 101 5.54 17.57 1.54
N ALA A 102 6.58 17.55 0.70
CA ALA A 102 6.52 17.96 -0.70
C ALA A 102 5.56 17.10 -1.56
N GLY A 103 5.52 15.78 -1.33
CA GLY A 103 4.63 14.87 -2.05
C GLY A 103 3.15 15.14 -1.77
N ARG A 104 2.80 15.48 -0.53
CA ARG A 104 1.41 15.85 -0.17
C ARG A 104 1.01 17.16 -0.86
N THR A 105 1.85 18.18 -0.80
CA THR A 105 1.56 19.48 -1.43
C THR A 105 1.39 19.35 -2.94
N VAL A 106 2.31 18.64 -3.61
CA VAL A 106 2.23 18.42 -5.06
C VAL A 106 0.97 17.64 -5.43
N SER A 107 0.62 16.60 -4.66
CA SER A 107 -0.59 15.80 -4.94
C SER A 107 -1.90 16.58 -4.87
N ARG A 108 -1.97 17.64 -4.07
CA ARG A 108 -3.15 18.50 -4.01
C ARG A 108 -3.29 19.40 -5.25
N LEU A 109 -2.18 19.71 -5.92
CA LEU A 109 -2.18 20.58 -7.11
C LEU A 109 -2.41 19.81 -8.41
N ILE A 110 -1.73 18.68 -8.59
CA ILE A 110 -1.71 17.95 -9.87
C ILE A 110 -2.38 16.58 -9.79
N GLY A 111 -2.95 16.23 -8.64
CA GLY A 111 -3.48 14.90 -8.35
C GLY A 111 -2.40 13.87 -8.03
N TRP A 112 -2.84 12.79 -7.38
CA TRP A 112 -1.94 11.75 -6.88
C TRP A 112 -1.26 10.95 -8.02
N ARG A 113 -1.95 10.69 -9.14
CA ARG A 113 -1.38 9.93 -10.27
C ARG A 113 -0.17 10.63 -10.88
N ASN A 114 -0.31 11.93 -11.17
CA ASN A 114 0.80 12.73 -11.71
C ASN A 114 1.94 12.86 -10.71
N THR A 115 1.61 13.03 -9.43
CA THR A 115 2.62 13.01 -8.35
C THR A 115 3.41 11.71 -8.34
N ARG A 116 2.74 10.57 -8.53
CA ARG A 116 3.40 9.26 -8.54
C ARG A 116 4.22 9.02 -9.80
N ARG A 117 3.78 9.52 -10.96
CA ARG A 117 4.59 9.57 -12.19
C ARG A 117 5.86 10.39 -12.00
N LEU A 118 5.75 11.61 -11.46
CA LEU A 118 6.89 12.48 -11.16
C LEU A 118 7.86 11.81 -10.18
N GLN A 119 7.34 11.16 -9.13
CA GLN A 119 8.19 10.44 -8.19
C GLN A 119 8.93 9.27 -8.86
N SER A 120 8.25 8.49 -9.70
CA SER A 120 8.88 7.39 -10.47
C SER A 120 9.96 7.93 -11.41
N LEU A 121 9.67 9.02 -12.14
CA LEU A 121 10.64 9.69 -12.99
C LEU A 121 11.83 10.23 -12.20
N ALA A 122 11.61 10.91 -11.07
CA ALA A 122 12.68 11.42 -10.22
C ALA A 122 13.60 10.30 -9.73
N VAL A 123 13.02 9.17 -9.28
CA VAL A 123 13.77 7.99 -8.86
C VAL A 123 14.63 7.44 -10.00
N ARG A 124 14.05 7.31 -11.21
CA ARG A 124 14.74 6.85 -12.41
C ARG A 124 15.82 7.83 -12.89
N ALA A 125 15.58 9.13 -12.77
CA ALA A 125 16.45 10.20 -13.24
C ALA A 125 17.65 10.50 -12.32
N GLY A 126 17.76 9.85 -11.16
CA GLY A 126 18.97 9.97 -10.33
C GLY A 126 18.75 10.19 -8.84
N TRP A 127 17.51 10.24 -8.34
CA TRP A 127 17.27 10.30 -6.88
C TRP A 127 17.86 9.11 -6.11
N GLY A 128 18.16 7.99 -6.80
CA GLY A 128 18.94 6.89 -6.25
C GLY A 128 20.34 7.32 -5.78
N GLN A 129 21.00 8.23 -6.52
CA GLN A 129 22.32 8.76 -6.13
C GLN A 129 22.22 9.69 -4.93
N VAL A 130 21.22 10.58 -4.89
CA VAL A 130 20.95 11.47 -3.75
C VAL A 130 20.63 10.66 -2.48
N ARG A 131 19.89 9.54 -2.59
CA ARG A 131 19.61 8.64 -1.46
C ARG A 131 20.88 7.95 -0.95
N ARG A 132 21.77 7.52 -1.84
CA ARG A 132 23.07 6.94 -1.48
C ARG A 132 23.94 7.98 -0.75
N LEU A 133 24.00 9.20 -1.27
CA LEU A 133 24.69 10.32 -0.61
C LEU A 133 24.11 10.59 0.78
N LYS A 134 22.78 10.78 0.90
CA LYS A 134 22.12 11.02 2.21
C LYS A 134 22.30 9.87 3.19
N ARG A 135 22.42 8.63 2.72
CA ARG A 135 22.74 7.46 3.56
C ARG A 135 24.17 7.52 4.06
N TRP A 136 25.12 7.81 3.17
CA TRP A 136 26.54 7.98 3.52
C TRP A 136 26.76 9.12 4.54
N TRP A 137 26.13 10.27 4.32
CA TRP A 137 26.15 11.41 5.27
C TRP A 137 25.59 11.07 6.65
N ARG A 138 24.55 10.22 6.72
CA ARG A 138 23.98 9.77 8.00
C ARG A 138 24.92 8.83 8.75
N LEU A 139 25.59 7.93 8.04
CA LEU A 139 26.57 7.01 8.65
C LEU A 139 27.79 7.77 9.17
N ARG A 140 28.23 8.84 8.48
CA ARG A 140 29.31 9.72 8.91
C ARG A 140 29.01 10.60 10.14
N ARG A 141 27.73 10.78 10.52
CA ARG A 141 27.36 11.50 11.76
C ARG A 141 27.29 10.59 12.98
N LEU A 142 27.31 9.28 12.77
CA LEU A 142 27.21 8.26 13.83
C LEU A 142 28.56 7.59 14.11
N ALA A 143 29.61 7.96 13.38
CA ALA A 143 31.00 7.60 13.57
C ALA A 143 31.77 8.84 14.04
#